data_AF-A0A315ZTX7-F1
#
_entry.id   AF-A0A315ZTX7-F1
#
_cell.length_a   1.000
_cell.length_b   1.000
_cell.length_c   1.000
_cell.angle_alpha   90.00
_cell.angle_beta   90.00
_cell.angle_gamma   90.00
#
_symmetry.space_group_name_H-M   'P 1'
#
loop_
_entity.id
_entity.type
_entity.pdbx_description
1 polymer ?
#
loop_
_entity_poly.entity_id
_entity_poly.type
_entity_poly.pdbx_seq_one_letter_code
_entity_poly.pdbx_strand_id
1 'polypeptide(L)'
;MSRRRHPPALLAPLWSRRNIALLAAAVVVVAGGAVTAATWVSAAPGPVQLTAATTSADLAPVSSASDMRVVAEPWSDGASIEWTPVLGALGYDVFRVNGTPDEVKGTTTGWVRVNADPITDSSLRDAGLRAGQPVTFSVKPRYSTVVPSALRRPDPNLPMASTTPVEPLAAYRAGLTATCPSASAVPGTVVGTSAQLSSALSKAAPGGVVRLKDGVYTGTFRLSVQATGSKPFWLCGGPGAVLQTGNTGSGSALRIDSSSWVGLAGFSVRDSMQGVMVKSTSNLVVANLNISNIGYEALHVYAQSSDVVLRDNSITDTGVKDVAYGEGIYIGTSDRRWGEVTGGQPDATTRVAVVRNTIVNAGAEPIEAKMGTTNGVIQGNVIRGHQPASRAIGWILVTGNDWLIKKNQGEDAVTNGYVLMRQGTEYGHDNSVVTNTGAVNASGWGVLLQNPGSPPPAGSIVGCDNDLSGAAAGEITGSCQN
;
A
#
# COMPACT_ATOMS: atom_id res chain seq x y z
N MET A 1 14.85 -55.36 -24.01
CA MET A 1 16.10 -55.68 -24.74
C MET A 1 16.29 -54.56 -25.76
N SER A 2 17.25 -53.63 -25.59
CA SER A 2 18.65 -53.68 -26.08
C SER A 2 18.76 -53.95 -27.59
N ARG A 3 19.55 -53.23 -28.41
CA ARG A 3 20.80 -52.43 -28.21
C ARG A 3 20.71 -51.16 -29.11
N ARG A 4 21.12 -49.93 -28.74
CA ARG A 4 22.46 -49.33 -28.41
C ARG A 4 23.54 -49.41 -29.51
N ARG A 5 23.95 -48.24 -30.05
CA ARG A 5 25.34 -47.76 -30.32
C ARG A 5 25.35 -46.22 -30.55
N HIS A 6 26.51 -45.57 -30.43
CA HIS A 6 26.78 -44.10 -30.45
C HIS A 6 28.17 -43.83 -31.12
N PRO A 7 28.68 -42.57 -31.24
CA PRO A 7 28.07 -41.34 -31.76
C PRO A 7 28.76 -40.95 -33.11
N PRO A 8 29.83 -40.10 -33.28
CA PRO A 8 30.41 -38.95 -32.54
C PRO A 8 30.64 -37.63 -33.36
N ALA A 9 30.70 -36.47 -32.67
CA ALA A 9 31.53 -35.26 -32.97
C ALA A 9 31.31 -34.46 -34.31
N LEU A 10 31.71 -33.18 -34.50
CA LEU A 10 32.08 -32.04 -33.63
C LEU A 10 32.02 -30.69 -34.43
N LEU A 11 32.28 -29.56 -33.76
CA LEU A 11 32.68 -28.21 -34.24
C LEU A 11 31.63 -27.07 -34.27
N ALA A 12 31.96 -25.99 -33.56
CA ALA A 12 31.67 -24.58 -33.87
C ALA A 12 32.98 -23.90 -34.35
N PRO A 13 33.03 -22.61 -34.82
CA PRO A 13 33.06 -21.47 -33.86
C PRO A 13 32.65 -20.04 -34.36
N LEU A 14 32.31 -19.17 -33.38
CA LEU A 14 32.63 -17.71 -33.23
C LEU A 14 32.19 -16.60 -34.23
N TRP A 15 31.38 -15.66 -33.69
CA TRP A 15 31.46 -14.17 -33.81
C TRP A 15 30.98 -13.49 -35.15
N SER A 16 30.61 -12.19 -35.23
CA SER A 16 30.83 -11.05 -34.29
C SER A 16 29.78 -9.91 -34.31
N ARG A 17 29.57 -9.29 -33.12
CA ARG A 17 29.43 -7.84 -32.79
C ARG A 17 28.46 -6.86 -33.53
N ARG A 18 27.61 -6.27 -32.68
CA ARG A 18 27.34 -4.82 -32.42
C ARG A 18 26.24 -4.04 -33.16
N ASN A 19 25.45 -3.38 -32.30
CA ASN A 19 24.44 -2.34 -32.49
C ASN A 19 24.93 -1.11 -33.29
N ILE A 20 23.96 -0.40 -33.88
CA ILE A 20 23.81 1.08 -33.83
C ILE A 20 22.30 1.38 -33.92
N ALA A 21 21.84 2.49 -33.32
CA ALA A 21 20.46 2.98 -33.39
C ALA A 21 20.48 4.46 -33.76
N LEU A 22 19.40 4.97 -34.40
CA LEU A 22 19.18 6.40 -34.61
C LEU A 22 17.70 6.69 -34.91
N LEU A 23 17.14 7.66 -34.18
CA LEU A 23 15.85 8.30 -34.49
C LEU A 23 16.11 9.67 -35.15
N ALA A 24 15.28 10.02 -36.14
CA ALA A 24 15.10 11.37 -36.66
C ALA A 24 13.78 11.40 -37.47
N ALA A 25 12.98 12.47 -37.50
CA ALA A 25 12.87 13.63 -36.62
C ALA A 25 11.43 14.19 -36.75
N ALA A 26 10.96 14.99 -35.78
CA ALA A 26 9.62 15.57 -35.82
C ALA A 26 9.60 16.97 -36.47
N VAL A 27 8.54 17.30 -37.21
CA VAL A 27 8.21 18.67 -37.63
C VAL A 27 6.70 18.88 -37.47
N VAL A 28 6.30 19.78 -36.58
CA VAL A 28 4.94 20.34 -36.50
C VAL A 28 5.08 21.85 -36.29
N VAL A 29 4.28 22.63 -37.02
CA VAL A 29 4.39 24.10 -37.09
C VAL A 29 3.67 24.75 -35.91
N VAL A 30 4.26 25.82 -35.36
CA VAL A 30 3.66 26.61 -34.28
C VAL A 30 2.81 27.75 -34.83
N ALA A 31 1.53 27.73 -34.47
CA ALA A 31 0.65 28.89 -34.36
C ALA A 31 -0.30 28.62 -33.17
N GLY A 32 -0.75 29.59 -32.39
CA GLY A 32 -0.59 31.04 -32.56
C GLY A 32 -1.87 31.76 -32.11
N GLY A 33 -2.21 31.68 -30.83
CA GLY A 33 -3.44 32.25 -30.27
C GLY A 33 -3.31 32.53 -28.78
N ALA A 34 -3.59 33.77 -28.38
CA ALA A 34 -3.55 34.19 -26.99
C ALA A 34 -4.89 33.87 -26.29
N VAL A 35 -4.83 33.50 -25.01
CA VAL A 35 -6.00 33.35 -24.14
C VAL A 35 -5.87 34.36 -23.00
N THR A 36 -6.94 35.10 -22.73
CA THR A 36 -7.00 36.11 -21.67
C THR A 36 -7.02 35.47 -20.28
N ALA A 37 -6.30 36.07 -19.33
CA ALA A 37 -6.19 35.54 -17.98
C ALA A 37 -7.51 35.69 -17.19
N ALA A 38 -8.24 34.59 -17.03
CA ALA A 38 -9.30 34.48 -16.04
C ALA A 38 -8.69 34.21 -14.66
N THR A 39 -8.91 35.10 -13.69
CA THR A 39 -8.37 34.98 -12.33
C THR A 39 -9.15 33.95 -11.52
N TRP A 40 -8.72 32.70 -11.55
CA TRP A 40 -9.21 31.65 -10.66
C TRP A 40 -8.60 31.80 -9.27
N VAL A 41 -9.42 32.11 -8.27
CA VAL A 41 -9.00 32.06 -6.85
C VAL A 41 -8.94 30.58 -6.43
N SER A 42 -7.73 30.04 -6.42
CA SER A 42 -7.46 28.63 -6.10
C SER A 42 -7.52 28.38 -4.58
N ALA A 43 -8.67 27.95 -4.10
CA ALA A 43 -8.77 27.21 -2.84
C ALA A 43 -8.33 25.75 -3.06
N ALA A 44 -7.04 25.53 -3.33
CA ALA A 44 -6.48 24.19 -3.39
C ALA A 44 -6.55 23.55 -1.99
N PRO A 45 -7.01 22.28 -1.85
CA PRO A 45 -6.60 21.50 -0.69
C PRO A 45 -5.09 21.33 -0.81
N GLY A 46 -4.34 22.01 0.06
CA GLY A 46 -2.90 21.82 0.17
C GLY A 46 -2.57 20.37 0.56
N PRO A 47 -1.27 20.00 0.62
CA PRO A 47 -0.89 18.77 1.30
C PRO A 47 -1.51 18.77 2.70
N VAL A 48 -2.03 17.62 3.13
CA VAL A 48 -2.32 17.43 4.56
C VAL A 48 -1.03 17.72 5.29
N GLN A 49 -1.04 18.75 6.13
CA GLN A 49 0.07 19.05 7.01
C GLN A 49 0.22 17.88 7.98
N LEU A 50 1.13 16.96 7.63
CA LEU A 50 2.10 16.53 8.62
C LEU A 50 2.66 17.82 9.22
N THR A 51 2.37 18.10 10.49
CA THR A 51 3.10 19.11 11.25
C THR A 51 4.47 18.55 11.64
N ALA A 52 5.19 18.13 10.61
CA ALA A 52 6.58 17.68 10.54
C ALA A 52 7.35 18.75 9.73
N ALA A 53 7.19 19.99 10.20
CA ALA A 53 7.76 21.19 9.60
C ALA A 53 8.57 21.96 10.66
N THR A 54 9.32 21.23 11.50
CA THR A 54 10.64 21.75 11.85
C THR A 54 11.54 21.49 10.64
N THR A 55 12.08 22.55 10.07
CA THR A 55 12.81 22.47 8.80
C THR A 55 14.13 21.73 8.97
N SER A 56 14.41 20.75 8.12
CA SER A 56 15.74 20.11 7.96
C SER A 56 16.77 21.01 7.24
N ALA A 57 16.39 22.25 6.92
CA ALA A 57 17.33 23.31 6.57
C ALA A 57 18.18 23.74 7.78
N ASP A 58 19.43 24.12 7.50
CA ASP A 58 20.41 24.66 8.45
C ASP A 58 20.89 23.74 9.58
N LEU A 59 20.90 22.42 9.36
CA LEU A 59 21.74 21.48 10.13
C LEU A 59 23.21 21.54 9.66
N ALA A 60 23.83 22.71 9.83
CA ALA A 60 25.28 22.88 9.66
C ALA A 60 26.05 21.96 10.63
N PRO A 61 27.18 21.35 10.21
CA PRO A 61 27.85 20.34 11.01
C PRO A 61 28.43 20.91 12.31
N VAL A 62 28.10 20.31 13.45
CA VAL A 62 28.61 20.72 14.76
C VAL A 62 29.99 20.13 15.05
N SER A 63 30.78 20.83 15.86
CA SER A 63 32.15 20.42 16.22
C SER A 63 32.23 19.27 17.23
N SER A 64 31.15 18.96 17.97
CA SER A 64 31.13 17.86 18.93
C SER A 64 29.81 17.09 18.93
N ALA A 65 29.84 15.86 19.44
CA ALA A 65 28.67 15.00 19.54
C ALA A 65 27.66 15.44 20.63
N SER A 66 28.10 16.27 21.59
CA SER A 66 27.23 16.86 22.62
C SER A 66 26.41 18.06 22.12
N ASP A 67 26.86 18.72 21.05
CA ASP A 67 26.17 19.86 20.43
C ASP A 67 25.10 19.43 19.41
N MET A 68 25.03 18.13 19.10
CA MET A 68 24.13 17.55 18.12
C MET A 68 22.67 17.63 18.58
N ARG A 69 21.82 18.36 17.86
CA ARG A 69 20.37 18.24 18.06
C ARG A 69 19.90 16.91 17.46
N VAL A 70 19.11 16.15 18.21
CA VAL A 70 18.36 14.99 17.71
C VAL A 70 16.88 15.32 17.77
N VAL A 71 16.11 14.86 16.79
CA VAL A 71 14.66 14.96 16.71
C VAL A 71 14.10 13.56 16.46
N ALA A 72 12.97 13.25 17.10
CA ALA A 72 12.19 12.06 16.78
C ALA A 72 10.72 12.48 16.65
N GLU A 73 10.10 12.20 15.52
CA GLU A 73 8.68 12.49 15.24
C GLU A 73 7.93 11.19 14.90
N PRO A 74 6.61 11.08 15.17
CA PRO A 74 5.86 9.86 14.87
C PRO A 74 5.78 9.62 13.35
N TRP A 75 6.19 8.43 12.90
CA TRP A 75 5.91 7.94 11.54
C TRP A 75 4.68 7.02 11.54
N SER A 76 4.18 6.66 10.36
CA SER A 76 2.89 5.98 10.16
C SER A 76 2.69 4.71 11.01
N ASP A 77 3.77 3.99 11.34
CA ASP A 77 3.75 2.86 12.26
C ASP A 77 4.93 2.85 13.26
N GLY A 78 5.59 4.00 13.42
CA GLY A 78 6.96 4.07 13.90
C GLY A 78 7.46 5.48 14.23
N ALA A 79 8.71 5.75 13.88
CA ALA A 79 9.37 7.04 14.07
C ALA A 79 10.13 7.49 12.81
N SER A 80 10.19 8.79 12.57
CA SER A 80 11.26 9.42 11.81
C SER A 80 12.24 10.05 12.80
N ILE A 81 13.53 9.87 12.58
CA ILE A 81 14.61 10.37 13.44
C ILE A 81 15.55 11.21 12.57
N GLU A 82 15.84 12.45 12.98
CA GLU A 82 16.79 13.34 12.31
C GLU A 82 17.79 13.89 13.31
N TRP A 83 19.02 14.20 12.87
CA TRP A 83 20.05 14.76 13.75
C TRP A 83 21.01 15.73 13.05
N THR A 84 21.62 16.63 13.81
CA THR A 84 22.68 17.50 13.28
C THR A 84 23.91 16.66 12.91
N PRO A 85 24.48 16.79 11.69
CA PRO A 85 25.74 16.14 11.35
C PRO A 85 26.87 16.57 12.30
N VAL A 86 27.80 15.65 12.61
CA VAL A 86 28.98 15.96 13.44
C VAL A 86 30.23 15.98 12.55
N LEU A 87 31.05 17.01 12.69
CA LEU A 87 32.22 17.24 11.83
C LEU A 87 33.22 16.07 11.92
N GLY A 88 33.56 15.51 10.77
CA GLY A 88 34.51 14.38 10.66
C GLY A 88 33.91 13.00 10.99
N ALA A 89 32.60 12.90 11.27
CA ALA A 89 31.94 11.61 11.38
C ALA A 89 31.90 10.89 10.02
N LEU A 90 32.09 9.56 10.05
CA LEU A 90 32.02 8.65 8.89
C LEU A 90 30.64 7.97 8.74
N GLY A 91 29.68 8.36 9.58
CA GLY A 91 28.36 7.77 9.70
C GLY A 91 27.92 7.65 11.17
N TYR A 92 26.75 7.05 11.41
CA TYR A 92 26.09 7.06 12.72
C TYR A 92 25.53 5.69 13.11
N ASP A 93 25.52 5.41 14.41
CA ASP A 93 24.60 4.44 15.02
C ASP A 93 23.36 5.17 15.55
N VAL A 94 22.19 4.59 15.34
CA VAL A 94 20.98 4.93 16.08
C VAL A 94 20.70 3.82 17.07
N PHE A 95 20.52 4.20 18.34
CA PHE A 95 20.06 3.31 19.40
C PHE A 95 18.65 3.75 19.83
N ARG A 96 17.80 2.78 20.18
CA ARG A 96 16.43 2.99 20.68
C ARG A 96 16.20 2.24 21.99
N VAL A 97 15.29 2.74 22.81
CA VAL A 97 14.82 2.08 24.03
C VAL A 97 13.36 2.48 24.32
N ASN A 98 12.57 1.59 24.92
CA ASN A 98 11.21 1.91 25.35
C ASN A 98 11.25 2.78 26.62
N GLY A 99 10.45 3.85 26.64
CA GLY A 99 10.40 4.83 27.72
C GLY A 99 10.70 6.25 27.23
N THR A 100 10.40 7.23 28.09
CA THR A 100 10.75 8.65 27.92
C THR A 100 12.21 8.94 28.30
N PRO A 101 12.80 10.09 27.92
CA PRO A 101 14.21 10.37 28.15
C PRO A 101 14.61 10.35 29.62
N ASP A 102 13.72 10.79 30.52
CA ASP A 102 13.97 10.81 31.96
C ASP A 102 13.87 9.41 32.60
N GLU A 103 13.01 8.53 32.09
CA GLU A 103 12.90 7.14 32.55
C GLU A 103 14.14 6.30 32.16
N VAL A 104 14.78 6.61 31.03
CA VAL A 104 15.90 5.82 30.49
C VAL A 104 17.27 6.48 30.71
N LYS A 105 17.33 7.68 31.28
CA LYS A 105 18.58 8.43 31.52
C LYS A 105 19.54 7.65 32.40
N GLY A 106 20.78 7.45 31.92
CA GLY A 106 21.80 6.69 32.64
C GLY A 106 21.58 5.17 32.67
N THR A 107 20.49 4.65 32.11
CA THR A 107 20.32 3.21 31.92
C THR A 107 21.27 2.69 30.84
N THR A 108 21.77 1.46 31.01
CA THR A 108 22.65 0.80 30.02
C THR A 108 22.07 -0.51 29.49
N THR A 109 20.87 -0.88 29.92
CA THR A 109 20.10 -2.07 29.54
C THR A 109 18.89 -1.68 28.69
N GLY A 110 18.28 -2.62 27.97
CA GLY A 110 17.09 -2.37 27.14
C GLY A 110 17.33 -1.63 25.83
N TRP A 111 18.45 -0.91 25.68
CA TRP A 111 18.85 -0.26 24.44
C TRP A 111 19.16 -1.28 23.33
N VAL A 112 18.54 -1.07 22.16
CA VAL A 112 18.76 -1.82 20.92
C VAL A 112 19.40 -0.92 19.88
N ARG A 113 20.38 -1.42 19.11
CA ARG A 113 20.97 -0.70 17.97
C ARG A 113 20.12 -0.98 16.73
N VAL A 114 19.56 0.06 16.12
CA VAL A 114 18.53 -0.05 15.08
C VAL A 114 19.11 -0.47 13.73
N ASN A 115 20.32 0.02 13.42
CA ASN A 115 21.01 -0.21 12.16
C ASN A 115 22.15 -1.22 12.29
N ALA A 116 22.31 -2.12 11.31
CA ALA A 116 23.44 -3.04 11.23
C ALA A 116 24.73 -2.32 10.78
N ASP A 117 24.67 -1.62 9.66
CA ASP A 117 25.76 -0.80 9.11
C ASP A 117 25.61 0.68 9.49
N PRO A 118 26.70 1.46 9.61
CA PRO A 118 26.62 2.89 9.94
C PRO A 118 25.80 3.67 8.90
N ILE A 119 24.85 4.47 9.37
CA ILE A 119 24.05 5.34 8.50
C ILE A 119 24.94 6.51 8.06
N THR A 120 25.07 6.75 6.75
CA THR A 120 25.88 7.85 6.21
C THR A 120 25.16 9.20 6.18
N ASP A 121 23.82 9.15 6.09
CA ASP A 121 22.95 10.32 6.13
C ASP A 121 22.72 10.83 7.56
N SER A 122 21.94 11.90 7.70
CA SER A 122 21.60 12.51 8.99
C SER A 122 20.16 12.25 9.44
N SER A 123 19.55 11.17 8.93
CA SER A 123 18.20 10.73 9.30
C SER A 123 18.01 9.21 9.17
N LEU A 124 16.94 8.69 9.80
CA LEU A 124 16.52 7.30 9.78
C LEU A 124 15.01 7.20 9.97
N ARG A 125 14.34 6.26 9.28
CA ARG A 125 12.98 5.81 9.64
C ARG A 125 13.08 4.51 10.48
N ASP A 126 12.29 4.39 11.55
CA ASP A 126 12.22 3.18 12.38
C ASP A 126 10.78 2.66 12.46
N ALA A 127 10.51 1.54 11.79
CA ALA A 127 9.18 0.94 11.62
C ALA A 127 8.96 -0.28 12.53
N GLY A 128 7.72 -0.76 12.61
CA GLY A 128 7.35 -1.91 13.45
C GLY A 128 7.05 -1.55 14.91
N LEU A 129 7.10 -0.28 15.29
CA LEU A 129 6.99 0.15 16.68
C LEU A 129 5.57 -0.02 17.26
N ARG A 130 5.49 0.07 18.58
CA ARG A 130 4.23 -0.05 19.33
C ARG A 130 3.57 1.32 19.47
N ALA A 131 2.42 1.49 18.83
CA ALA A 131 1.61 2.69 18.94
C ALA A 131 1.26 3.00 20.40
N GLY A 132 1.35 4.28 20.79
CA GLY A 132 1.04 4.74 22.14
C GLY A 132 2.10 4.42 23.21
N GLN A 133 3.19 3.72 22.88
CA GLN A 133 4.31 3.47 23.79
C GLN A 133 5.46 4.45 23.49
N PRO A 134 5.91 5.27 24.45
CA PRO A 134 7.08 6.14 24.25
C PRO A 134 8.33 5.33 23.89
N VAL A 135 9.08 5.83 22.91
CA VAL A 135 10.40 5.35 22.52
C VAL A 135 11.38 6.52 22.56
N THR A 136 12.55 6.29 23.14
CA THR A 136 13.67 7.25 23.16
C THR A 136 14.78 6.76 22.26
N PHE A 137 15.27 7.65 21.40
CA PHE A 137 16.39 7.45 20.50
C PHE A 137 17.62 8.22 20.97
N SER A 138 18.81 7.64 20.73
CA SER A 138 20.10 8.30 20.90
C SER A 138 20.98 7.99 19.69
N VAL A 139 21.62 9.03 19.14
CA VAL A 139 22.46 8.93 17.94
C VAL A 139 23.93 9.02 18.34
N LYS A 140 24.80 8.20 17.73
CA LYS A 140 26.23 8.15 18.04
C LYS A 140 27.09 8.24 16.77
N PRO A 141 27.89 9.30 16.56
CA PRO A 141 28.78 9.39 15.41
C PRO A 141 29.91 8.36 15.46
N ARG A 142 30.31 7.89 14.29
CA ARG A 142 31.43 6.99 14.05
C ARG A 142 32.64 7.75 13.53
N TYR A 143 33.82 7.37 14.01
CA TYR A 143 35.12 7.89 13.54
C TYR A 143 36.05 6.71 13.22
N SER A 144 37.12 6.97 12.46
CA SER A 144 38.07 5.94 12.00
C SER A 144 38.84 5.21 13.11
N THR A 145 38.82 5.72 14.34
CA THR A 145 39.64 5.26 15.48
C THR A 145 38.86 4.52 16.57
N VAL A 146 37.55 4.28 16.40
CA VAL A 146 36.70 3.78 17.50
C VAL A 146 36.83 2.26 17.70
N VAL A 147 37.20 1.85 18.92
CA VAL A 147 37.30 0.43 19.31
C VAL A 147 35.95 -0.29 19.32
N PRO A 148 35.85 -1.55 18.83
CA PRO A 148 34.58 -2.27 18.71
C PRO A 148 33.74 -2.46 19.98
N SER A 149 34.34 -2.34 21.17
CA SER A 149 33.64 -2.38 22.46
C SER A 149 32.74 -1.16 22.69
N ALA A 150 33.15 0.02 22.21
CA ALA A 150 32.41 1.27 22.36
C ALA A 150 31.16 1.37 21.47
N LEU A 151 30.95 0.41 20.57
CA LEU A 151 29.94 0.43 19.50
C LEU A 151 28.65 -0.33 19.85
N ARG A 152 28.56 -0.92 21.03
CA ARG A 152 27.43 -1.79 21.44
C ARG A 152 26.33 -1.10 22.24
N ARG A 153 26.53 0.16 22.66
CA ARG A 153 25.59 0.95 23.49
C ARG A 153 25.74 2.44 23.19
N PRO A 154 24.68 3.26 23.38
CA PRO A 154 24.82 4.71 23.40
C PRO A 154 25.70 5.14 24.58
N ASP A 155 26.23 6.36 24.50
CA ASP A 155 26.85 7.05 25.64
C ASP A 155 25.75 7.81 26.38
N PRO A 156 25.60 7.67 27.72
CA PRO A 156 24.50 8.30 28.47
C PRO A 156 24.54 9.83 28.50
N ASN A 157 25.60 10.46 27.98
CA ASN A 157 25.73 11.91 27.83
C ASN A 157 25.36 12.41 26.43
N LEU A 158 25.07 11.51 25.48
CA LEU A 158 24.64 11.91 24.13
C LEU A 158 23.23 12.50 24.16
N PRO A 159 22.95 13.50 23.30
CA PRO A 159 21.61 13.99 23.05
C PRO A 159 20.62 12.85 22.73
N MET A 160 19.42 12.96 23.30
CA MET A 160 18.33 12.00 23.13
C MET A 160 17.07 12.73 22.68
N ALA A 161 16.26 12.07 21.84
CA ALA A 161 14.93 12.53 21.46
C ALA A 161 13.93 11.39 21.63
N SER A 162 12.70 11.71 22.04
CA SER A 162 11.65 10.71 22.22
C SER A 162 10.41 11.04 21.43
N THR A 163 9.77 10.01 20.88
CA THR A 163 8.45 10.11 20.25
C THR A 163 7.51 9.05 20.82
N THR A 164 6.22 9.21 20.56
CA THR A 164 5.21 8.18 20.79
C THR A 164 4.60 7.82 19.44
N PRO A 165 4.90 6.63 18.88
CA PRO A 165 4.39 6.21 17.58
C PRO A 165 2.86 6.25 17.56
N VAL A 166 2.30 6.66 16.42
CA VAL A 166 0.84 6.71 16.23
C VAL A 166 0.29 5.33 15.87
N GLU A 167 -1.00 5.12 16.14
CA GLU A 167 -1.71 3.95 15.60
C GLU A 167 -1.94 4.18 14.10
N PRO A 168 -1.45 3.32 13.18
CA PRO A 168 -1.56 3.55 11.73
C PRO A 168 -3.00 3.74 11.26
N LEU A 169 -3.92 3.03 11.93
CA LEU A 169 -5.35 3.08 11.64
C LEU A 169 -6.08 4.27 12.30
N ALA A 170 -5.37 5.20 12.97
CA ALA A 170 -5.97 6.35 13.65
C ALA A 170 -6.76 7.27 12.71
N ALA A 171 -6.19 7.61 11.55
CA ALA A 171 -6.85 8.43 10.52
C ALA A 171 -8.14 7.76 9.98
N TYR A 172 -8.12 6.43 9.89
CA TYR A 172 -9.21 5.63 9.33
C TYR A 172 -10.29 5.23 10.33
N ARG A 173 -10.18 5.62 11.62
CA ARG A 173 -11.09 5.22 12.72
C ARG A 173 -12.56 5.41 12.40
N ALA A 174 -12.93 6.50 11.72
CA ALA A 174 -14.31 6.75 11.31
C ALA A 174 -14.82 5.68 10.32
N GLY A 175 -14.07 5.39 9.26
CA GLY A 175 -14.46 4.36 8.28
C GLY A 175 -14.36 2.92 8.83
N LEU A 176 -13.48 2.69 9.79
CA LEU A 176 -13.31 1.39 10.46
C LEU A 176 -14.46 1.04 11.41
N THR A 177 -15.15 2.03 11.98
CA THR A 177 -16.34 1.83 12.82
C THR A 177 -17.65 2.11 12.09
N ALA A 178 -17.64 2.88 10.99
CA ALA A 178 -18.81 3.19 10.18
C ALA A 178 -19.51 1.92 9.67
N THR A 179 -20.73 1.71 10.15
CA THR A 179 -21.65 0.64 9.72
C THR A 179 -22.89 1.26 9.08
N CYS A 180 -23.67 0.44 8.36
CA CYS A 180 -24.96 0.87 7.86
C CYS A 180 -25.84 1.40 9.02
N PRO A 181 -26.41 2.62 8.92
CA PRO A 181 -27.30 3.13 9.95
C PRO A 181 -28.51 2.21 10.10
N SER A 182 -28.98 2.00 11.33
CA SER A 182 -30.16 1.16 11.58
C SER A 182 -31.42 1.78 10.95
N ALA A 183 -32.38 0.94 10.58
CA ALA A 183 -33.62 1.40 9.95
C ALA A 183 -34.44 2.35 10.86
N SER A 184 -34.33 2.18 12.18
CA SER A 184 -34.97 3.05 13.18
C SER A 184 -34.27 4.40 13.35
N ALA A 185 -32.96 4.48 13.14
CA ALA A 185 -32.20 5.73 13.23
C ALA A 185 -32.28 6.55 11.94
N VAL A 186 -32.22 5.88 10.78
CA VAL A 186 -32.38 6.50 9.46
C VAL A 186 -33.27 5.63 8.58
N PRO A 187 -34.54 5.99 8.36
CA PRO A 187 -35.39 5.35 7.36
C PRO A 187 -34.73 5.37 5.97
N GLY A 188 -34.94 4.32 5.18
CA GLY A 188 -34.28 4.18 3.88
C GLY A 188 -35.18 3.56 2.82
N THR A 189 -34.86 3.83 1.55
CA THR A 189 -35.56 3.27 0.39
C THR A 189 -35.31 1.76 0.32
N VAL A 190 -36.31 0.97 0.70
CA VAL A 190 -36.25 -0.49 0.60
C VAL A 190 -36.50 -0.89 -0.85
N VAL A 191 -35.58 -1.67 -1.43
CA VAL A 191 -35.65 -2.18 -2.80
C VAL A 191 -35.61 -3.71 -2.80
N GLY A 192 -36.25 -4.34 -3.80
CA GLY A 192 -36.30 -5.79 -3.98
C GLY A 192 -36.17 -6.26 -5.44
N THR A 193 -35.85 -5.37 -6.37
CA THR A 193 -35.62 -5.71 -7.79
C THR A 193 -34.51 -4.84 -8.39
N SER A 194 -33.87 -5.29 -9.48
CA SER A 194 -32.88 -4.49 -10.22
C SER A 194 -33.41 -3.12 -10.65
N ALA A 195 -34.66 -3.03 -11.11
CA ALA A 195 -35.27 -1.77 -11.55
C ALA A 195 -35.44 -0.79 -10.38
N GLN A 196 -35.83 -1.28 -9.20
CA GLN A 196 -35.91 -0.46 -7.99
C GLN A 196 -34.52 -0.01 -7.52
N LEU A 197 -33.52 -0.90 -7.53
CA LEU A 197 -32.14 -0.54 -7.18
C LEU A 197 -31.58 0.53 -8.13
N SER A 198 -31.69 0.34 -9.45
CA SER A 198 -31.25 1.33 -10.44
C SER A 198 -31.96 2.68 -10.28
N SER A 199 -33.27 2.70 -10.00
CA SER A 199 -33.98 3.96 -9.72
C SER A 199 -33.66 4.57 -8.36
N ALA A 200 -33.15 3.80 -7.39
CA ALA A 200 -32.76 4.34 -6.09
C ALA A 200 -31.36 4.96 -6.16
N LEU A 201 -30.42 4.31 -6.86
CA LEU A 201 -29.07 4.83 -7.07
C LEU A 201 -29.04 6.06 -7.99
N SER A 202 -29.89 6.11 -9.02
CA SER A 202 -30.03 7.31 -9.88
C SER A 202 -30.73 8.50 -9.19
N LYS A 203 -31.23 8.30 -7.97
CA LYS A 203 -31.83 9.33 -7.10
C LYS A 203 -31.05 9.49 -5.78
N ALA A 204 -29.79 9.04 -5.75
CA ALA A 204 -28.93 9.14 -4.58
C ALA A 204 -28.67 10.62 -4.20
N ALA A 205 -28.72 10.91 -2.91
CA ALA A 205 -28.58 12.25 -2.34
C ALA A 205 -27.91 12.18 -0.95
N PRO A 206 -27.34 13.28 -0.44
CA PRO A 206 -26.70 13.32 0.88
C PRO A 206 -27.65 12.85 2.00
N GLY A 207 -27.21 11.86 2.79
CA GLY A 207 -27.98 11.25 3.87
C GLY A 207 -28.97 10.17 3.42
N GLY A 208 -29.05 9.87 2.12
CA GLY A 208 -29.91 8.82 1.59
C GLY A 208 -29.40 7.43 1.96
N VAL A 209 -30.32 6.52 2.30
CA VAL A 209 -30.01 5.11 2.57
C VAL A 209 -30.86 4.22 1.67
N VAL A 210 -30.21 3.36 0.89
CA VAL A 210 -30.85 2.32 0.08
C VAL A 210 -30.66 0.98 0.78
N ARG A 211 -31.76 0.24 0.95
CA ARG A 211 -31.80 -1.02 1.70
C ARG A 211 -32.25 -2.15 0.78
N LEU A 212 -31.31 -2.98 0.37
CA LEU A 212 -31.55 -4.19 -0.40
C LEU A 212 -32.29 -5.21 0.48
N LYS A 213 -33.40 -5.76 -0.04
CA LYS A 213 -33.90 -7.07 0.41
C LYS A 213 -33.03 -8.18 -0.15
N ASP A 214 -33.05 -9.34 0.48
CA ASP A 214 -32.50 -10.56 -0.11
C ASP A 214 -33.17 -10.86 -1.45
N GLY A 215 -32.38 -11.35 -2.42
CA GLY A 215 -32.76 -11.48 -3.82
C GLY A 215 -31.59 -11.20 -4.77
N VAL A 216 -31.75 -11.61 -6.03
CA VAL A 216 -30.74 -11.43 -7.06
C VAL A 216 -31.05 -10.22 -7.93
N TYR A 217 -30.13 -9.25 -7.91
CA TYR A 217 -30.16 -8.02 -8.68
C TYR A 217 -29.23 -8.20 -9.88
N THR A 218 -29.76 -8.71 -11.00
CA THR A 218 -29.02 -8.76 -12.27
C THR A 218 -29.04 -7.39 -12.94
N GLY A 219 -27.86 -6.83 -13.26
CA GLY A 219 -27.70 -5.54 -13.93
C GLY A 219 -26.29 -4.95 -13.75
N THR A 220 -26.03 -3.80 -14.37
CA THR A 220 -24.79 -3.02 -14.15
C THR A 220 -25.12 -1.76 -13.35
N PHE A 221 -24.94 -1.80 -12.03
CA PHE A 221 -25.37 -0.72 -11.15
C PHE A 221 -24.33 0.41 -11.08
N ARG A 222 -24.81 1.65 -10.98
CA ARG A 222 -23.98 2.85 -10.91
C ARG A 222 -24.45 3.77 -9.80
N LEU A 223 -23.52 4.25 -8.98
CA LEU A 223 -23.72 5.34 -8.02
C LEU A 223 -22.83 6.52 -8.42
N SER A 224 -23.40 7.72 -8.38
CA SER A 224 -22.67 8.98 -8.41
C SER A 224 -23.36 9.95 -7.44
N VAL A 225 -22.75 10.21 -6.29
CA VAL A 225 -23.34 11.06 -5.24
C VAL A 225 -22.26 11.85 -4.49
N GLN A 226 -22.47 13.15 -4.33
CA GLN A 226 -21.62 14.02 -3.53
C GLN A 226 -22.27 14.25 -2.17
N ALA A 227 -22.02 13.33 -1.23
CA ALA A 227 -22.56 13.37 0.13
C ALA A 227 -21.59 14.10 1.10
N THR A 228 -21.88 14.12 2.39
CA THR A 228 -21.02 14.78 3.40
C THR A 228 -20.80 13.90 4.62
N GLY A 229 -19.76 14.15 5.42
CA GLY A 229 -19.52 13.40 6.66
C GLY A 229 -20.65 13.51 7.69
N SER A 230 -21.44 14.58 7.63
CA SER A 230 -22.67 14.77 8.43
C SER A 230 -23.92 14.15 7.82
N LYS A 231 -23.89 13.78 6.53
CA LYS A 231 -24.98 13.17 5.76
C LYS A 231 -24.42 12.19 4.71
N PRO A 232 -23.79 11.06 5.11
CA PRO A 232 -23.24 10.10 4.17
C PRO A 232 -24.35 9.35 3.42
N PHE A 233 -24.09 8.90 2.20
CA PHE A 233 -24.99 8.01 1.47
C PHE A 233 -24.65 6.54 1.76
N TRP A 234 -25.65 5.69 1.94
CA TRP A 234 -25.44 4.26 2.22
C TRP A 234 -26.20 3.34 1.26
N LEU A 235 -25.52 2.29 0.78
CA LEU A 235 -26.14 1.11 0.18
C LEU A 235 -25.89 -0.09 1.10
N CYS A 236 -26.96 -0.67 1.64
CA CYS A 236 -26.90 -1.76 2.61
C CYS A 236 -27.70 -2.98 2.16
N GLY A 237 -27.23 -4.18 2.47
CA GLY A 237 -28.00 -5.42 2.39
C GLY A 237 -27.51 -6.45 3.42
N GLY A 238 -28.17 -7.60 3.45
CA GLY A 238 -27.59 -8.83 3.99
C GLY A 238 -26.92 -9.64 2.86
N PRO A 239 -26.20 -10.73 3.18
CA PRO A 239 -25.49 -11.53 2.18
C PRO A 239 -26.42 -12.24 1.18
N GLY A 240 -27.72 -12.34 1.46
CA GLY A 240 -28.74 -12.82 0.52
C GLY A 240 -29.14 -11.79 -0.55
N ALA A 241 -28.73 -10.52 -0.42
CA ALA A 241 -28.84 -9.51 -1.46
C ALA A 241 -27.63 -9.59 -2.38
N VAL A 242 -27.82 -10.02 -3.63
CA VAL A 242 -26.75 -10.34 -4.57
C VAL A 242 -26.77 -9.41 -5.78
N LEU A 243 -25.73 -8.62 -6.00
CA LEU A 243 -25.52 -7.84 -7.22
C LEU A 243 -24.68 -8.66 -8.22
N GLN A 244 -25.09 -8.70 -9.49
CA GLN A 244 -24.39 -9.45 -10.53
C GLN A 244 -24.68 -8.92 -11.94
N THR A 245 -23.77 -9.11 -12.92
CA THR A 245 -24.12 -8.98 -14.35
C THR A 245 -24.66 -10.28 -14.94
N GLY A 246 -24.45 -11.41 -14.25
CA GLY A 246 -24.88 -12.75 -14.65
C GLY A 246 -23.87 -13.50 -15.54
N ASN A 247 -22.67 -12.95 -15.74
CA ASN A 247 -21.56 -13.62 -16.43
C ASN A 247 -20.21 -12.98 -16.08
N THR A 248 -19.15 -13.79 -15.96
CA THR A 248 -17.78 -13.32 -15.74
C THR A 248 -17.12 -12.68 -16.98
N GLY A 249 -17.78 -12.69 -18.14
CA GLY A 249 -17.22 -12.20 -19.41
C GLY A 249 -17.49 -10.73 -19.73
N SER A 250 -18.39 -10.05 -19.01
CA SER A 250 -18.73 -8.65 -19.27
C SER A 250 -19.27 -7.87 -18.05
N GLY A 251 -18.91 -6.59 -17.99
CA GLY A 251 -19.49 -5.59 -17.10
C GLY A 251 -19.05 -5.67 -15.62
N SER A 252 -19.15 -4.54 -14.93
CA SER A 252 -18.98 -4.45 -13.48
C SER A 252 -20.33 -4.55 -12.77
N ALA A 253 -20.41 -5.28 -11.65
CA ALA A 253 -21.64 -5.40 -10.87
C ALA A 253 -22.07 -4.03 -10.29
N LEU A 254 -21.11 -3.30 -9.70
CA LEU A 254 -21.33 -1.97 -9.13
C LEU A 254 -20.18 -1.05 -9.51
N ARG A 255 -20.50 0.16 -10.00
CA ARG A 255 -19.52 1.24 -10.20
C ARG A 255 -19.89 2.45 -9.35
N ILE A 256 -18.95 2.92 -8.56
CA ILE A 256 -19.00 4.17 -7.82
C ILE A 256 -18.15 5.17 -8.62
N ASP A 257 -18.79 6.09 -9.33
CA ASP A 257 -18.12 7.12 -10.13
C ASP A 257 -18.23 8.47 -9.40
N SER A 258 -17.16 9.25 -9.37
CA SER A 258 -17.14 10.68 -8.98
C SER A 258 -17.99 11.02 -7.74
N SER A 259 -17.81 10.25 -6.66
CA SER A 259 -18.63 10.32 -5.44
C SER A 259 -17.85 10.80 -4.21
N SER A 260 -18.56 11.14 -3.14
CA SER A 260 -17.96 11.39 -1.83
C SER A 260 -18.88 10.93 -0.68
N TRP A 261 -18.29 10.51 0.44
CA TRP A 261 -18.98 10.11 1.68
C TRP A 261 -20.02 8.99 1.49
N VAL A 262 -19.55 7.86 0.98
CA VAL A 262 -20.37 6.68 0.64
C VAL A 262 -20.02 5.51 1.56
N GLY A 263 -21.03 4.74 1.97
CA GLY A 263 -20.86 3.45 2.66
C GLY A 263 -21.56 2.31 1.91
N LEU A 264 -20.82 1.23 1.66
CA LEU A 264 -21.32 -0.05 1.12
C LEU A 264 -21.22 -1.11 2.23
N ALA A 265 -22.33 -1.80 2.53
CA ALA A 265 -22.38 -2.72 3.68
C ALA A 265 -23.16 -4.02 3.44
N GLY A 266 -22.53 -5.15 3.79
CA GLY A 266 -23.18 -6.43 4.10
C GLY A 266 -23.75 -7.26 2.94
N PHE A 267 -23.81 -6.70 1.72
CA PHE A 267 -24.36 -7.39 0.55
C PHE A 267 -23.33 -8.22 -0.21
N SER A 268 -23.81 -9.08 -1.11
CA SER A 268 -22.96 -9.95 -1.94
C SER A 268 -22.82 -9.43 -3.37
N VAL A 269 -21.69 -9.73 -4.01
CA VAL A 269 -21.37 -9.39 -5.41
C VAL A 269 -20.81 -10.64 -6.09
N ARG A 270 -21.36 -11.07 -7.23
CA ARG A 270 -20.83 -12.24 -7.96
C ARG A 270 -21.14 -12.24 -9.45
N ASP A 271 -20.73 -13.30 -10.15
CA ASP A 271 -21.07 -13.61 -11.55
C ASP A 271 -20.94 -12.39 -12.46
N SER A 272 -19.80 -11.72 -12.40
CA SER A 272 -19.54 -10.42 -13.07
C SER A 272 -18.10 -10.35 -13.58
N MET A 273 -17.82 -9.58 -14.63
CA MET A 273 -16.42 -9.39 -15.06
C MET A 273 -15.62 -8.62 -14.01
N GLN A 274 -16.23 -7.62 -13.37
CA GLN A 274 -15.61 -6.86 -12.29
C GLN A 274 -16.57 -6.75 -11.11
N GLY A 275 -16.06 -6.72 -9.89
CA GLY A 275 -16.87 -6.59 -8.67
C GLY A 275 -17.35 -5.16 -8.44
N VAL A 276 -16.68 -4.44 -7.54
CA VAL A 276 -16.95 -3.02 -7.24
C VAL A 276 -15.82 -2.13 -7.76
N MET A 277 -16.13 -1.31 -8.77
CA MET A 277 -15.21 -0.31 -9.31
C MET A 277 -15.43 1.03 -8.62
N VAL A 278 -14.37 1.69 -8.18
CA VAL A 278 -14.39 2.97 -7.46
C VAL A 278 -13.50 3.97 -8.18
N LYS A 279 -14.10 4.84 -8.99
CA LYS A 279 -13.40 5.85 -9.79
C LYS A 279 -13.56 7.25 -9.17
N SER A 280 -12.46 7.98 -9.01
CA SER A 280 -12.42 9.41 -8.63
C SER A 280 -13.32 9.75 -7.44
N THR A 281 -13.29 8.91 -6.42
CA THR A 281 -14.22 8.94 -5.28
C THR A 281 -13.47 9.12 -3.97
N SER A 282 -14.02 9.92 -3.04
CA SER A 282 -13.40 10.14 -1.73
C SER A 282 -14.28 9.69 -0.55
N ASN A 283 -13.66 9.44 0.61
CA ASN A 283 -14.37 9.14 1.86
C ASN A 283 -15.35 7.95 1.70
N LEU A 284 -14.85 6.82 1.20
CA LEU A 284 -15.64 5.62 0.92
C LEU A 284 -15.36 4.52 1.95
N VAL A 285 -16.40 3.83 2.41
CA VAL A 285 -16.30 2.60 3.20
C VAL A 285 -16.91 1.44 2.42
N VAL A 286 -16.17 0.34 2.28
CA VAL A 286 -16.64 -0.94 1.72
C VAL A 286 -16.43 -2.02 2.78
N ALA A 287 -17.53 -2.45 3.41
CA ALA A 287 -17.46 -3.25 4.62
C ALA A 287 -18.35 -4.51 4.59
N ASN A 288 -17.78 -5.65 4.97
CA ASN A 288 -18.50 -6.93 5.12
C ASN A 288 -19.23 -7.40 3.84
N LEU A 289 -18.71 -7.06 2.65
CA LEU A 289 -19.20 -7.64 1.39
C LEU A 289 -18.69 -9.07 1.21
N ASN A 290 -19.47 -9.91 0.55
CA ASN A 290 -19.03 -11.21 0.06
C ASN A 290 -18.93 -11.14 -1.47
N ILE A 291 -17.71 -11.23 -2.00
CA ILE A 291 -17.43 -11.04 -3.42
C ILE A 291 -16.88 -12.34 -3.99
N SER A 292 -17.53 -12.94 -4.99
CA SER A 292 -17.09 -14.22 -5.52
C SER A 292 -17.34 -14.45 -7.01
N ASN A 293 -16.59 -15.38 -7.62
CA ASN A 293 -16.74 -15.72 -9.05
C ASN A 293 -16.68 -14.48 -9.95
N ILE A 294 -15.55 -13.78 -9.92
CA ILE A 294 -15.32 -12.54 -10.66
C ILE A 294 -14.36 -12.81 -11.83
N GLY A 295 -14.68 -12.27 -13.01
CA GLY A 295 -13.91 -12.50 -14.23
C GLY A 295 -12.49 -11.94 -14.17
N TYR A 296 -12.37 -10.70 -13.69
CA TYR A 296 -11.16 -9.95 -13.44
C TYR A 296 -11.13 -9.58 -11.95
N GLU A 297 -11.11 -8.29 -11.60
CA GLU A 297 -10.82 -7.78 -10.26
C GLU A 297 -12.06 -7.58 -9.36
N ALA A 298 -11.94 -7.92 -8.08
CA ALA A 298 -13.07 -7.85 -7.13
C ALA A 298 -13.34 -6.45 -6.56
N LEU A 299 -12.30 -5.73 -6.12
CA LEU A 299 -12.38 -4.32 -5.67
C LEU A 299 -11.30 -3.49 -6.38
N HIS A 300 -11.66 -2.38 -7.02
CA HIS A 300 -10.72 -1.51 -7.73
C HIS A 300 -10.90 -0.06 -7.31
N VAL A 301 -9.90 0.56 -6.67
CA VAL A 301 -9.92 1.96 -6.21
C VAL A 301 -8.89 2.77 -6.99
N TYR A 302 -9.34 3.69 -7.85
CA TYR A 302 -8.48 4.33 -8.86
C TYR A 302 -8.93 5.74 -9.28
N ALA A 303 -8.13 6.36 -10.15
CA ALA A 303 -8.34 7.67 -10.75
C ALA A 303 -8.45 8.82 -9.73
N GLN A 304 -7.40 9.00 -8.91
CA GLN A 304 -7.31 10.03 -7.87
C GLN A 304 -8.35 9.86 -6.75
N SER A 305 -8.75 8.62 -6.46
CA SER A 305 -9.63 8.29 -5.32
C SER A 305 -8.87 8.44 -3.99
N SER A 306 -9.56 8.76 -2.89
CA SER A 306 -8.89 9.03 -1.60
C SER A 306 -9.72 8.74 -0.36
N ASP A 307 -9.07 8.54 0.79
CA ASP A 307 -9.72 8.31 2.08
C ASP A 307 -10.70 7.12 2.03
N VAL A 308 -10.22 5.98 1.53
CA VAL A 308 -11.03 4.78 1.28
C VAL A 308 -10.70 3.69 2.28
N VAL A 309 -11.71 3.06 2.89
CA VAL A 309 -11.57 1.94 3.81
C VAL A 309 -12.25 0.70 3.23
N LEU A 310 -11.44 -0.28 2.79
CA LEU A 310 -11.88 -1.60 2.33
C LEU A 310 -11.65 -2.59 3.48
N ARG A 311 -12.72 -2.98 4.19
CA ARG A 311 -12.58 -3.74 5.44
C ARG A 311 -13.50 -4.94 5.60
N ASP A 312 -13.02 -5.96 6.29
CA ASP A 312 -13.81 -7.11 6.74
C ASP A 312 -14.56 -7.83 5.59
N ASN A 313 -14.12 -7.67 4.34
CA ASN A 313 -14.77 -8.29 3.17
C ASN A 313 -14.21 -9.70 2.94
N SER A 314 -15.05 -10.59 2.41
CA SER A 314 -14.65 -11.92 1.93
C SER A 314 -14.59 -11.91 0.41
N ILE A 315 -13.47 -12.33 -0.16
CA ILE A 315 -13.21 -12.36 -1.62
C ILE A 315 -12.76 -13.77 -2.00
N THR A 316 -13.43 -14.41 -2.96
CA THR A 316 -13.11 -15.78 -3.39
C THR A 316 -13.24 -15.94 -4.90
N ASP A 317 -12.24 -16.53 -5.56
CA ASP A 317 -12.24 -16.79 -7.00
C ASP A 317 -12.39 -15.52 -7.88
N THR A 318 -11.31 -14.74 -7.96
CA THR A 318 -11.12 -13.65 -8.94
C THR A 318 -10.27 -14.13 -10.12
N GLY A 319 -10.32 -13.42 -11.26
CA GLY A 319 -9.59 -13.84 -12.47
C GLY A 319 -10.19 -15.02 -13.22
N VAL A 320 -11.47 -15.36 -12.98
CA VAL A 320 -12.16 -16.51 -13.60
C VAL A 320 -12.25 -16.39 -15.13
N LYS A 321 -12.15 -15.18 -15.69
CA LYS A 321 -12.17 -14.91 -17.13
C LYS A 321 -10.77 -14.80 -17.73
N ASP A 322 -9.84 -14.20 -17.00
CA ASP A 322 -8.40 -14.22 -17.23
C ASP A 322 -7.68 -13.95 -15.89
N VAL A 323 -6.82 -14.87 -15.47
CA VAL A 323 -6.04 -14.77 -14.23
C VAL A 323 -5.06 -13.58 -14.26
N ALA A 324 -4.67 -13.08 -15.44
CA ALA A 324 -3.77 -11.94 -15.58
C ALA A 324 -4.38 -10.57 -15.20
N TYR A 325 -5.68 -10.53 -14.88
CA TYR A 325 -6.40 -9.37 -14.35
C TYR A 325 -7.24 -9.75 -13.11
N GLY A 326 -6.80 -10.78 -12.39
CA GLY A 326 -7.58 -11.42 -11.34
C GLY A 326 -7.32 -10.91 -9.93
N GLU A 327 -7.04 -9.62 -9.76
CA GLU A 327 -6.65 -9.06 -8.46
C GLU A 327 -7.81 -9.12 -7.44
N GLY A 328 -7.50 -9.43 -6.18
CA GLY A 328 -8.50 -9.37 -5.11
C GLY A 328 -8.87 -7.91 -4.80
N ILE A 329 -7.85 -7.10 -4.55
CA ILE A 329 -7.97 -5.66 -4.27
C ILE A 329 -6.91 -4.90 -5.06
N TYR A 330 -7.34 -4.08 -6.03
CA TYR A 330 -6.51 -3.27 -6.92
C TYR A 330 -6.58 -1.79 -6.51
N ILE A 331 -5.43 -1.13 -6.37
CA ILE A 331 -5.35 0.28 -5.94
C ILE A 331 -4.46 1.08 -6.89
N GLY A 332 -4.96 2.22 -7.36
CA GLY A 332 -4.37 3.03 -8.43
C GLY A 332 -4.57 2.40 -9.81
N THR A 333 -3.72 2.78 -10.77
CA THR A 333 -3.71 2.13 -12.09
C THR A 333 -2.32 2.23 -12.74
N SER A 334 -2.02 1.32 -13.67
CA SER A 334 -0.75 1.34 -14.42
C SER A 334 -0.59 2.64 -15.22
N ASP A 335 0.64 3.14 -15.22
CA ASP A 335 1.24 4.12 -16.15
C ASP A 335 0.66 4.08 -17.56
N ARG A 336 0.54 2.88 -18.15
CA ARG A 336 0.02 2.63 -19.50
C ARG A 336 -1.44 3.07 -19.69
N ARG A 337 -2.19 3.26 -18.60
CA ARG A 337 -3.59 3.72 -18.59
C ARG A 337 -3.75 5.15 -18.07
N TRP A 338 -2.72 5.84 -17.60
CA TRP A 338 -2.85 7.22 -17.11
C TRP A 338 -3.43 8.17 -18.17
N GLY A 339 -3.07 7.99 -19.45
CA GLY A 339 -3.67 8.74 -20.56
C GLY A 339 -5.21 8.59 -20.68
N GLU A 340 -5.74 7.40 -20.37
CA GLU A 340 -7.18 7.07 -20.42
C GLU A 340 -7.90 7.46 -19.12
N VAL A 341 -7.27 7.20 -17.97
CA VAL A 341 -7.90 7.21 -16.65
C VAL A 341 -7.87 8.59 -15.99
N THR A 342 -6.73 9.28 -16.12
CA THR A 342 -6.35 10.51 -15.39
C THR A 342 -5.87 11.64 -16.33
N GLY A 343 -6.03 11.50 -17.64
CA GLY A 343 -5.62 12.53 -18.62
C GLY A 343 -4.11 12.69 -18.76
N GLY A 344 -3.35 11.62 -18.49
CA GLY A 344 -1.88 11.58 -18.59
C GLY A 344 -1.14 11.90 -17.28
N GLN A 345 -1.85 12.29 -16.21
CA GLN A 345 -1.26 12.48 -14.89
C GLN A 345 -1.11 11.15 -14.13
N PRO A 346 -0.13 11.01 -13.21
CA PRO A 346 -0.07 9.87 -12.30
C PRO A 346 -1.39 9.63 -11.56
N ASP A 347 -1.74 8.36 -11.33
CA ASP A 347 -2.90 8.02 -10.51
C ASP A 347 -2.55 8.19 -9.02
N ALA A 348 -2.66 9.43 -8.56
CA ALA A 348 -2.41 9.86 -7.18
C ALA A 348 -3.48 9.38 -6.17
N THR A 349 -4.02 8.17 -6.36
CA THR A 349 -4.93 7.54 -5.41
C THR A 349 -4.21 7.30 -4.09
N THR A 350 -4.74 7.84 -2.99
CA THR A 350 -3.97 8.04 -1.75
C THR A 350 -4.82 7.83 -0.50
N ARG A 351 -4.20 7.44 0.61
CA ARG A 351 -4.87 7.15 1.88
C ARG A 351 -5.96 6.09 1.74
N VAL A 352 -5.55 4.88 1.35
CA VAL A 352 -6.43 3.70 1.27
C VAL A 352 -6.04 2.69 2.35
N ALA A 353 -7.02 2.29 3.17
CA ALA A 353 -6.85 1.28 4.20
C ALA A 353 -7.54 -0.04 3.81
N VAL A 354 -6.75 -1.08 3.63
CA VAL A 354 -7.18 -2.46 3.32
C VAL A 354 -7.04 -3.28 4.60
N VAL A 355 -8.15 -3.55 5.30
CA VAL A 355 -8.10 -4.01 6.70
C VAL A 355 -8.96 -5.24 6.97
N ARG A 356 -8.34 -6.34 7.43
CA ARG A 356 -9.02 -7.61 7.80
C ARG A 356 -9.90 -8.25 6.72
N ASN A 357 -9.59 -8.02 5.44
CA ASN A 357 -10.24 -8.75 4.36
C ASN A 357 -9.69 -10.18 4.30
N THR A 358 -10.52 -11.14 3.90
CA THR A 358 -10.09 -12.51 3.57
C THR A 358 -10.14 -12.69 2.06
N ILE A 359 -9.04 -13.14 1.45
CA ILE A 359 -8.91 -13.32 0.00
C ILE A 359 -8.44 -14.75 -0.28
N VAL A 360 -9.20 -15.48 -1.09
CA VAL A 360 -8.97 -16.91 -1.38
C VAL A 360 -8.97 -17.14 -2.90
N ASN A 361 -7.96 -17.86 -3.39
CA ASN A 361 -7.79 -18.17 -4.81
C ASN A 361 -7.84 -16.93 -5.73
N ALA A 362 -6.96 -15.95 -5.51
CA ALA A 362 -6.87 -14.81 -6.43
C ALA A 362 -6.26 -15.23 -7.78
N GLY A 363 -6.70 -14.64 -8.89
CA GLY A 363 -6.14 -14.90 -10.21
C GLY A 363 -4.79 -14.23 -10.42
N ALA A 364 -4.70 -12.96 -10.04
CA ALA A 364 -3.46 -12.19 -9.95
C ALA A 364 -3.13 -11.94 -8.47
N GLU A 365 -2.34 -10.93 -8.17
CA GLU A 365 -2.05 -10.41 -6.84
C GLU A 365 -3.34 -10.30 -5.98
N PRO A 366 -3.43 -11.00 -4.84
CA PRO A 366 -4.54 -10.85 -3.89
C PRO A 366 -4.74 -9.39 -3.45
N ILE A 367 -3.66 -8.63 -3.24
CA ILE A 367 -3.70 -7.17 -3.03
C ILE A 367 -2.58 -6.51 -3.85
N GLU A 368 -2.90 -5.52 -4.68
CA GLU A 368 -1.90 -4.68 -5.35
C GLU A 368 -2.13 -3.18 -5.13
N ALA A 369 -1.05 -2.46 -4.83
CA ALA A 369 -0.99 -0.99 -4.90
C ALA A 369 -0.02 -0.53 -5.99
N LYS A 370 -0.54 0.07 -7.07
CA LYS A 370 0.23 0.55 -8.22
C LYS A 370 1.06 1.79 -7.91
N MET A 371 2.09 2.02 -8.73
CA MET A 371 2.82 3.29 -8.82
C MET A 371 1.89 4.48 -9.03
N GLY A 372 2.28 5.64 -8.51
CA GLY A 372 1.41 6.81 -8.34
C GLY A 372 0.67 6.83 -6.99
N THR A 373 0.36 5.67 -6.40
CA THR A 373 -0.39 5.61 -5.13
C THR A 373 0.49 5.87 -3.90
N THR A 374 -0.08 6.45 -2.84
CA THR A 374 0.66 6.84 -1.63
C THR A 374 -0.10 6.69 -0.32
N ASN A 375 0.62 6.64 0.81
CA ASN A 375 0.09 6.78 2.17
C ASN A 375 -0.97 5.73 2.57
N GLY A 376 -0.88 4.51 2.02
CA GLY A 376 -1.85 3.45 2.25
C GLY A 376 -1.46 2.49 3.39
N VAL A 377 -2.45 1.76 3.91
CA VAL A 377 -2.26 0.77 4.98
C VAL A 377 -2.94 -0.54 4.62
N ILE A 378 -2.18 -1.63 4.55
CA ILE A 378 -2.65 -2.99 4.30
C ILE A 378 -2.40 -3.78 5.59
N GLN A 379 -3.43 -3.92 6.44
CA GLN A 379 -3.29 -4.43 7.81
C GLN A 379 -4.25 -5.57 8.17
N GLY A 380 -3.71 -6.67 8.66
CA GLY A 380 -4.49 -7.76 9.26
C GLY A 380 -5.30 -8.60 8.27
N ASN A 381 -5.02 -8.53 6.97
CA ASN A 381 -5.72 -9.31 5.94
C ASN A 381 -5.23 -10.77 5.94
N VAL A 382 -6.07 -11.69 5.48
CA VAL A 382 -5.78 -13.12 5.40
C VAL A 382 -5.86 -13.57 3.95
N ILE A 383 -4.78 -14.15 3.43
CA ILE A 383 -4.62 -14.51 2.02
C ILE A 383 -4.32 -16.00 1.92
N ARG A 384 -5.06 -16.73 1.08
CA ARG A 384 -4.88 -18.18 0.88
C ARG A 384 -4.94 -18.58 -0.59
N GLY A 385 -3.81 -19.06 -1.11
CA GLY A 385 -3.73 -19.67 -2.43
C GLY A 385 -4.09 -18.72 -3.59
N HIS A 386 -4.01 -19.28 -4.79
CA HIS A 386 -4.20 -18.57 -6.06
C HIS A 386 -4.93 -19.48 -7.05
N GLN A 387 -5.53 -18.92 -8.10
CA GLN A 387 -6.10 -19.72 -9.19
C GLN A 387 -5.02 -20.59 -9.88
N PRO A 388 -5.39 -21.76 -10.43
CA PRO A 388 -4.52 -22.51 -11.32
C PRO A 388 -3.98 -21.64 -12.46
N ALA A 389 -2.69 -21.76 -12.75
CA ALA A 389 -1.96 -20.94 -13.74
C ALA A 389 -1.95 -19.42 -13.48
N SER A 390 -2.27 -18.98 -12.24
CA SER A 390 -1.94 -17.62 -11.76
C SER A 390 -0.47 -17.28 -12.03
N ARG A 391 -0.22 -15.99 -12.28
CA ARG A 391 1.12 -15.43 -12.50
C ARG A 391 1.51 -14.39 -11.45
N ALA A 392 0.81 -14.37 -10.32
CA ALA A 392 1.09 -13.44 -9.23
C ALA A 392 2.56 -13.56 -8.77
N ILE A 393 3.24 -12.44 -8.61
CA ILE A 393 4.60 -12.41 -8.08
C ILE A 393 4.62 -12.39 -6.55
N GLY A 394 3.49 -12.11 -5.89
CA GLY A 394 3.28 -12.45 -4.48
C GLY A 394 1.87 -12.18 -3.95
N TRP A 395 1.65 -12.46 -2.67
CA TRP A 395 0.36 -12.19 -1.99
C TRP A 395 0.01 -10.69 -2.00
N ILE A 396 1.02 -9.85 -1.81
CA ILE A 396 0.87 -8.39 -1.81
C ILE A 396 2.01 -7.76 -2.62
N LEU A 397 1.65 -6.99 -3.64
CA LEU A 397 2.57 -6.22 -4.47
C LEU A 397 2.37 -4.72 -4.23
N VAL A 398 3.46 -4.02 -3.91
CA VAL A 398 3.46 -2.55 -3.84
C VAL A 398 4.48 -1.99 -4.81
N THR A 399 4.00 -1.15 -5.72
CA THR A 399 4.78 -0.26 -6.57
C THR A 399 4.50 1.22 -6.28
N GLY A 400 3.61 1.54 -5.33
CA GLY A 400 3.42 2.89 -4.76
C GLY A 400 4.45 3.26 -3.68
N ASN A 401 4.22 4.38 -2.98
CA ASN A 401 5.11 4.90 -1.92
C ASN A 401 4.43 5.04 -0.54
N ASP A 402 5.21 5.06 0.52
CA ASP A 402 4.75 5.25 1.91
C ASP A 402 3.60 4.30 2.31
N TRP A 403 3.61 3.06 1.82
CA TRP A 403 2.67 2.02 2.21
C TRP A 403 3.13 1.26 3.44
N LEU A 404 2.20 0.99 4.35
CA LEU A 404 2.39 0.08 5.47
C LEU A 404 1.75 -1.29 5.19
N ILE A 405 2.52 -2.36 5.30
CA ILE A 405 2.08 -3.75 5.15
C ILE A 405 2.32 -4.45 6.49
N LYS A 406 1.27 -4.56 7.32
CA LYS A 406 1.41 -4.93 8.75
C LYS A 406 0.47 -6.05 9.21
N LYS A 407 0.99 -7.06 9.92
CA LYS A 407 0.18 -8.13 10.56
C LYS A 407 -0.74 -8.92 9.60
N ASN A 408 -0.45 -8.96 8.30
CA ASN A 408 -1.18 -9.80 7.37
C ASN A 408 -0.75 -11.26 7.53
N GLN A 409 -1.63 -12.21 7.20
CA GLN A 409 -1.35 -13.63 7.18
C GLN A 409 -1.44 -14.17 5.75
N GLY A 410 -0.43 -14.89 5.28
CA GLY A 410 -0.40 -15.52 3.97
C GLY A 410 -0.19 -17.04 3.99
N GLU A 411 -0.79 -17.73 3.03
CA GLU A 411 -0.70 -19.17 2.81
C GLU A 411 -0.62 -19.43 1.29
N ASP A 412 0.32 -20.27 0.86
CA ASP A 412 0.55 -20.73 -0.52
C ASP A 412 0.67 -19.61 -1.58
N ALA A 413 1.87 -19.06 -1.70
CA ALA A 413 2.23 -18.10 -2.75
C ALA A 413 2.51 -18.77 -4.11
N VAL A 414 2.36 -18.02 -5.21
CA VAL A 414 2.86 -18.45 -6.53
C VAL A 414 4.38 -18.30 -6.64
N THR A 415 4.94 -17.20 -6.09
CA THR A 415 6.39 -16.94 -6.12
C THR A 415 6.94 -16.43 -4.78
N ASN A 416 6.48 -15.28 -4.28
CA ASN A 416 6.97 -14.64 -3.06
C ASN A 416 5.80 -14.33 -2.10
N GLY A 417 6.10 -14.07 -0.81
CA GLY A 417 5.10 -13.57 0.13
C GLY A 417 4.71 -12.11 -0.18
N TYR A 418 5.63 -11.20 0.07
CA TYR A 418 5.45 -9.75 -0.10
C TYR A 418 6.46 -9.20 -1.13
N VAL A 419 6.04 -8.28 -1.99
CA VAL A 419 6.91 -7.69 -3.01
C VAL A 419 6.85 -6.17 -2.96
N LEU A 420 8.00 -5.53 -2.68
CA LEU A 420 8.21 -4.10 -2.85
C LEU A 420 9.01 -3.88 -4.14
N MET A 421 8.38 -3.27 -5.13
CA MET A 421 8.92 -3.15 -6.49
C MET A 421 9.04 -1.69 -6.91
N ARG A 422 10.27 -1.29 -7.25
CA ARG A 422 10.57 0.04 -7.79
C ARG A 422 10.07 0.20 -9.24
N GLN A 423 9.43 1.33 -9.54
CA GLN A 423 9.03 1.76 -10.89
C GLN A 423 9.58 3.17 -11.16
N GLY A 424 10.37 3.33 -12.22
CA GLY A 424 11.03 4.60 -12.55
C GLY A 424 12.11 4.99 -11.54
N THR A 425 12.25 6.29 -11.29
CA THR A 425 13.01 6.89 -10.15
C THR A 425 12.09 7.40 -9.04
N GLU A 426 10.77 7.32 -9.25
CA GLU A 426 9.77 8.06 -8.50
C GLU A 426 8.93 7.17 -7.57
N TYR A 427 8.83 5.87 -7.85
CA TYR A 427 7.84 4.98 -7.22
C TYR A 427 8.40 3.64 -6.74
N GLY A 428 7.76 3.05 -5.74
CA GLY A 428 8.20 1.85 -5.03
C GLY A 428 9.20 2.18 -3.92
N HIS A 429 8.95 3.27 -3.18
CA HIS A 429 9.84 3.82 -2.16
C HIS A 429 9.16 3.94 -0.79
N ASP A 430 9.96 4.02 0.29
CA ASP A 430 9.49 4.34 1.64
C ASP A 430 8.41 3.39 2.24
N ASN A 431 8.28 2.19 1.68
CA ASN A 431 7.27 1.20 2.08
C ASN A 431 7.77 0.31 3.23
N SER A 432 6.90 -0.04 4.18
CA SER A 432 7.27 -0.82 5.38
C SER A 432 6.53 -2.16 5.47
N VAL A 433 7.27 -3.29 5.54
CA VAL A 433 6.73 -4.65 5.70
C VAL A 433 7.12 -5.19 7.08
N VAL A 434 6.17 -5.26 8.02
CA VAL A 434 6.44 -5.55 9.44
C VAL A 434 5.38 -6.44 10.10
N THR A 435 5.78 -7.27 11.05
CA THR A 435 4.91 -8.12 11.87
C THR A 435 3.98 -9.08 11.08
N ASN A 436 4.25 -9.36 9.80
CA ASN A 436 3.42 -10.26 8.99
C ASN A 436 3.79 -11.72 9.26
N THR A 437 2.87 -12.66 8.98
CA THR A 437 3.08 -14.10 9.23
C THR A 437 2.68 -14.94 8.01
N GLY A 438 3.25 -16.13 7.83
CA GLY A 438 2.76 -17.04 6.81
C GLY A 438 3.62 -18.24 6.44
N ALA A 439 3.03 -19.08 5.59
CA ALA A 439 3.69 -20.19 4.92
C ALA A 439 3.70 -19.91 3.41
N VAL A 440 4.83 -19.40 2.91
CA VAL A 440 5.02 -18.95 1.53
C VAL A 440 4.97 -20.12 0.56
N ASN A 441 5.56 -21.26 0.97
CA ASN A 441 5.52 -22.55 0.27
C ASN A 441 5.90 -22.50 -1.23
N ALA A 442 6.77 -21.55 -1.60
CA ALA A 442 7.09 -21.22 -2.99
C ALA A 442 8.60 -21.04 -3.22
N SER A 443 8.99 -20.96 -4.49
CA SER A 443 10.40 -20.93 -4.93
C SER A 443 11.12 -19.60 -4.67
N GLY A 444 10.39 -18.52 -4.37
CA GLY A 444 10.93 -17.19 -4.11
C GLY A 444 11.12 -16.88 -2.62
N TRP A 445 10.89 -15.61 -2.27
CA TRP A 445 11.23 -15.00 -0.98
C TRP A 445 10.03 -14.77 -0.09
N GLY A 446 10.23 -14.65 1.23
CA GLY A 446 9.22 -14.11 2.13
C GLY A 446 8.92 -12.64 1.82
N VAL A 447 9.97 -11.81 1.70
CA VAL A 447 9.90 -10.42 1.24
C VAL A 447 10.94 -10.15 0.15
N LEU A 448 10.47 -9.75 -1.03
CA LEU A 448 11.29 -9.37 -2.18
C LEU A 448 11.34 -7.84 -2.33
N LEU A 449 12.56 -7.28 -2.28
CA LEU A 449 12.87 -5.86 -2.39
C LEU A 449 13.57 -5.53 -3.73
N GLN A 450 13.09 -6.06 -4.85
CA GLN A 450 13.77 -5.81 -6.13
C GLN A 450 12.90 -5.97 -7.38
N ASN A 451 13.24 -5.17 -8.38
CA ASN A 451 13.20 -5.58 -9.78
C ASN A 451 14.58 -6.13 -10.15
N PRO A 452 14.71 -7.34 -10.76
CA PRO A 452 16.01 -7.88 -11.15
C PRO A 452 16.84 -6.90 -12.00
N GLY A 453 18.06 -6.60 -11.54
CA GLY A 453 18.96 -5.63 -12.20
C GLY A 453 18.71 -4.16 -11.85
N SER A 454 17.74 -3.84 -11.00
CA SER A 454 17.53 -2.49 -10.45
C SER A 454 18.12 -2.35 -9.03
N PRO A 455 18.50 -1.14 -8.59
CA PRO A 455 18.70 -0.85 -7.17
C PRO A 455 17.43 -1.14 -6.36
N PRO A 456 17.54 -1.52 -5.08
CA PRO A 456 16.38 -1.80 -4.24
C PRO A 456 15.51 -0.54 -3.98
N PRO A 457 14.26 -0.72 -3.54
CA PRO A 457 13.42 0.31 -2.93
C PRO A 457 14.15 1.18 -1.88
N ALA A 458 14.52 2.40 -2.24
CA ALA A 458 15.06 3.37 -1.28
C ALA A 458 14.01 3.69 -0.19
N GLY A 459 14.49 3.94 1.04
CA GLY A 459 13.66 4.26 2.22
C GLY A 459 12.77 3.13 2.74
N SER A 460 12.69 2.00 2.04
CA SER A 460 11.78 0.90 2.42
C SER A 460 12.37 0.01 3.51
N ILE A 461 11.53 -0.42 4.45
CA ILE A 461 11.93 -1.17 5.65
C ILE A 461 11.27 -2.54 5.64
N VAL A 462 12.03 -3.56 6.04
CA VAL A 462 11.49 -4.89 6.37
C VAL A 462 11.84 -5.20 7.81
N GLY A 463 10.81 -5.46 8.62
CA GLY A 463 10.95 -5.82 10.02
C GLY A 463 11.62 -7.19 10.19
N CYS A 464 12.53 -7.31 11.17
CA CYS A 464 12.97 -8.62 11.67
C CYS A 464 11.87 -9.36 12.48
N ASP A 465 10.65 -8.79 12.54
CA ASP A 465 9.47 -9.33 13.24
C ASP A 465 8.45 -10.00 12.28
N ASN A 466 8.79 -10.18 11.00
CA ASN A 466 8.00 -10.98 10.06
C ASN A 466 8.34 -12.48 10.23
N ASP A 467 7.33 -13.32 10.43
CA ASP A 467 7.44 -14.78 10.66
C ASP A 467 7.01 -15.53 9.39
N LEU A 468 7.93 -15.69 8.44
CA LEU A 468 7.65 -16.18 7.09
C LEU A 468 8.42 -17.47 6.78
N SER A 469 7.68 -18.56 6.67
CA SER A 469 8.22 -19.91 6.45
C SER A 469 8.04 -20.38 4.99
N GLY A 470 8.77 -21.42 4.58
CA GLY A 470 8.55 -22.09 3.28
C GLY A 470 8.98 -21.32 2.02
N ALA A 471 9.69 -20.19 2.17
CA ALA A 471 10.27 -19.44 1.06
C ALA A 471 11.64 -20.02 0.65
N ALA A 472 11.72 -20.68 -0.51
CA ALA A 472 12.92 -21.46 -0.87
C ALA A 472 14.16 -20.61 -1.24
N ALA A 473 13.99 -19.33 -1.60
CA ALA A 473 15.11 -18.42 -1.84
C ALA A 473 15.62 -17.75 -0.55
N GLY A 474 14.78 -17.65 0.48
CA GLY A 474 15.09 -17.05 1.78
C GLY A 474 13.96 -16.17 2.32
N GLU A 475 14.08 -15.75 3.58
CA GLU A 475 13.06 -14.95 4.26
C GLU A 475 12.94 -13.54 3.65
N ILE A 476 14.05 -12.82 3.43
CA ILE A 476 14.08 -11.43 2.96
C ILE A 476 15.26 -11.23 2.00
N THR A 477 15.07 -10.51 0.89
CA THR A 477 16.21 -10.05 0.07
C THR A 477 16.92 -8.87 0.74
N GLY A 478 18.03 -9.15 1.42
CA GLY A 478 18.85 -8.13 2.08
C GLY A 478 18.72 -8.16 3.60
N SER A 479 18.96 -7.02 4.26
CA SER A 479 18.91 -6.90 5.71
C SER A 479 17.52 -6.53 6.20
N CYS A 480 17.12 -7.10 7.35
CA CYS A 480 15.97 -6.62 8.11
C CYS A 480 16.40 -5.58 9.16
N GLN A 481 15.41 -4.86 9.70
CA GLN A 481 15.56 -3.89 10.79
C GLN A 481 14.64 -4.27 11.95
N ASN A 482 15.18 -4.39 13.18
CA ASN A 482 14.55 -4.18 14.49
C ASN A 482 15.43 -4.78 15.60
#